data_AF-A0A1C6T0A9-F1
#
_entry.id   AF-A0A1C6T0A9-F1
#
_cell.length_a   1.000
_cell.length_b   1.000
_cell.length_c   1.000
_cell.angle_alpha   90.00
_cell.angle_beta   90.00
_cell.angle_gamma   90.00
#
_symmetry.space_group_name_H-M   'P 1'
#
loop_
_entity.id
_entity.type
_entity.pdbx_description
1 polymer ?
#
loop_
_entity_poly.entity_id
_entity_poly.type
_entity_poly.pdbx_seq_one_letter_code
_entity_poly.pdbx_strand_id
1 'polypeptide(L)'
;MVSAHTGRTAEPVYRPILTAGRSELEALGHLDTDAAALVVPILTLTDGDSVDLPRRLPAGLTVAVDLAGLPGTGPLLGLLRQGVPLVPVIGFAERDDRLVAQGAAARSHLGWAVLRLRLRVDPYGPDAATGAAERIWRRTGLMPEQCDLLLDVGEVCCAADLRTAEPRVRRLVDWARRHAWRSVTVAAGAMPPALPGLPDGEPVRLARWDWLLWQKLTGLGLGYGDYGIRSATPGPPERLPAMRYTADEAWWIYRWSRRGGRGDDRVAELCRAVVSASHWPAAGAGFSWGDHEIVRRARGAAGAGSATSWAAWGTSHHLAHVLATLRQPGVPPVRPTPHRGRSERADGHRARGPHHGGRPGWPPRGGQSGRSG
;
A
#
# COMPACT_ATOMS: atom_id res chain seq x y z
N MET A 1 -23.29 9.10 -42.79
CA MET A 1 -23.37 8.52 -41.43
C MET A 1 -22.57 7.22 -41.44
N VAL A 2 -21.33 7.26 -40.97
CA VAL A 2 -20.49 6.07 -40.78
C VAL A 2 -20.13 6.05 -39.32
N SER A 3 -20.59 5.00 -38.63
CA SER A 3 -20.35 4.75 -37.21
C SER A 3 -18.88 4.39 -37.03
N ALA A 4 -18.13 5.25 -36.34
CA ALA A 4 -16.78 4.95 -35.87
C ALA A 4 -16.89 4.51 -34.40
N HIS A 5 -17.25 3.24 -34.18
CA HIS A 5 -16.90 2.55 -32.94
C HIS A 5 -15.55 1.86 -33.17
N THR A 6 -14.47 2.66 -33.18
CA THR A 6 -13.15 2.13 -32.87
C THR A 6 -13.10 1.92 -31.37
N GLY A 7 -13.11 0.65 -30.96
CA GLY A 7 -13.00 0.24 -29.56
C GLY A 7 -11.79 0.90 -28.92
N ARG A 8 -12.04 1.87 -28.06
CA ARG A 8 -11.02 2.51 -27.23
C ARG A 8 -10.60 1.43 -26.22
N THR A 9 -9.42 0.85 -26.41
CA THR A 9 -8.78 0.02 -25.37
C THR A 9 -8.83 0.80 -24.08
N ALA A 10 -9.42 0.24 -23.02
CA ALA A 10 -9.58 0.95 -21.76
C ALA A 10 -8.19 1.38 -21.25
N GLU A 11 -8.04 2.67 -20.93
CA GLU A 11 -6.77 3.20 -20.44
C GLU A 11 -6.52 2.69 -19.01
N PRO A 12 -5.29 2.26 -18.66
CA PRO A 12 -5.00 1.79 -17.31
C PRO A 12 -5.24 2.88 -16.26
N VAL A 13 -6.13 2.60 -15.31
CA VAL A 13 -6.55 3.53 -14.25
C VAL A 13 -5.83 3.27 -12.93
N TYR A 14 -5.22 2.10 -12.76
CA TYR A 14 -4.59 1.66 -11.51
C TYR A 14 -3.14 1.19 -11.71
N ARG A 15 -2.24 1.69 -10.85
CA ARG A 15 -0.81 1.32 -10.84
C ARG A 15 -0.36 0.90 -9.44
N PRO A 16 -0.68 -0.33 -8.98
CA PRO A 16 -0.21 -0.82 -7.70
C PRO A 16 1.31 -1.06 -7.71
N ILE A 17 1.99 -0.63 -6.66
CA ILE A 17 3.41 -0.89 -6.42
C ILE A 17 3.52 -2.15 -5.58
N LEU A 18 3.91 -3.25 -6.21
CA LEU A 18 3.93 -4.58 -5.62
C LEU A 18 5.36 -5.11 -5.56
N THR A 19 5.63 -5.96 -4.58
CA THR A 19 6.81 -6.83 -4.64
C THR A 19 6.58 -7.89 -5.70
N ALA A 20 7.60 -8.27 -6.47
CA ALA A 20 7.52 -9.42 -7.40
C ALA A 20 7.49 -10.80 -6.70
N GLY A 21 6.93 -10.85 -5.49
CA GLY A 21 6.84 -12.03 -4.67
C GLY A 21 5.77 -13.02 -5.16
N ARG A 22 5.86 -14.26 -4.69
CA ARG A 22 4.94 -15.35 -5.07
C ARG A 22 3.47 -14.99 -4.86
N SER A 23 3.13 -14.34 -3.75
CA SER A 23 1.76 -13.97 -3.40
C SER A 23 1.14 -12.96 -4.38
N GLU A 24 1.90 -11.92 -4.71
CA GLU A 24 1.45 -10.84 -5.57
C GLU A 24 1.34 -11.33 -7.02
N LEU A 25 2.30 -12.13 -7.49
CA LEU A 25 2.25 -12.75 -8.82
C LEU A 25 1.10 -13.75 -8.95
N GLU A 26 0.83 -14.56 -7.92
CA GLU A 26 -0.33 -15.47 -7.91
C GLU A 26 -1.65 -14.70 -7.98
N ALA A 27 -1.79 -13.62 -7.21
CA ALA A 27 -2.98 -12.75 -7.27
C ALA A 27 -3.18 -12.11 -8.66
N LEU A 28 -2.10 -11.60 -9.27
CA LEU A 28 -2.14 -11.06 -10.64
C LEU A 28 -2.51 -12.14 -11.67
N GLY A 29 -2.05 -13.37 -11.46
CA GLY A 29 -2.39 -14.58 -12.23
C GLY A 29 -3.89 -14.86 -12.37
N HIS A 30 -4.69 -14.34 -11.45
CA HIS A 30 -6.14 -14.54 -11.38
C HIS A 30 -6.97 -13.33 -11.82
N LEU A 31 -6.35 -12.28 -12.37
CA LEU A 31 -7.09 -11.20 -13.01
C LEU A 31 -7.75 -11.71 -14.29
N ASP A 32 -9.04 -11.40 -14.47
CA ASP A 32 -9.69 -11.56 -15.77
C ASP A 32 -9.16 -10.54 -16.79
N THR A 33 -9.51 -10.73 -18.07
CA THR A 33 -9.02 -9.88 -19.16
C THR A 33 -9.44 -8.41 -18.99
N ASP A 34 -10.63 -8.14 -18.47
CA ASP A 34 -11.15 -6.78 -18.30
C ASP A 34 -10.45 -6.05 -17.15
N ALA A 35 -10.13 -6.76 -16.07
CA ALA A 35 -9.36 -6.24 -14.95
C ALA A 35 -7.89 -6.05 -15.33
N ALA A 36 -7.30 -7.00 -16.05
CA ALA A 36 -5.90 -6.93 -16.51
C ALA A 36 -5.66 -5.72 -17.43
N ALA A 37 -6.65 -5.34 -18.26
CA ALA A 37 -6.54 -4.15 -19.12
C ALA A 37 -6.51 -2.82 -18.34
N LEU A 38 -6.98 -2.80 -17.09
CA LEU A 38 -7.07 -1.58 -16.27
C LEU A 38 -5.89 -1.39 -15.31
N VAL A 39 -4.99 -2.37 -15.21
CA VAL A 39 -3.90 -2.37 -14.25
C VAL A 39 -2.56 -2.42 -14.98
N VAL A 40 -1.65 -1.54 -14.60
CA VAL A 40 -0.22 -1.69 -14.90
C VAL A 40 0.52 -1.80 -13.56
N PRO A 41 0.76 -3.02 -13.04
CA PRO A 41 1.44 -3.17 -11.77
C PRO A 41 2.91 -2.75 -11.92
N ILE A 42 3.41 -2.08 -10.90
CA ILE A 42 4.80 -1.66 -10.76
C ILE A 42 5.48 -2.66 -9.84
N LEU A 43 6.22 -3.59 -10.44
CA LEU A 43 6.89 -4.67 -9.73
C LEU A 43 8.28 -4.22 -9.29
N THR A 44 8.47 -4.11 -7.98
CA THR A 44 9.79 -3.91 -7.39
C THR A 44 10.48 -5.27 -7.31
N LEU A 45 11.62 -5.40 -7.99
CA LEU A 45 12.41 -6.64 -7.99
C LEU A 45 13.42 -6.66 -6.84
N THR A 46 13.60 -7.85 -6.29
CA THR A 46 14.71 -8.23 -5.41
C THR A 46 15.61 -9.25 -6.10
N ASP A 47 16.80 -9.49 -5.55
CA ASP A 47 17.74 -10.48 -6.10
C ASP A 47 17.08 -11.88 -6.13
N GLY A 48 16.96 -12.45 -7.34
CA GLY A 48 16.34 -13.75 -7.60
C GLY A 48 14.97 -13.71 -8.28
N ASP A 49 14.23 -12.59 -8.21
CA ASP A 49 12.85 -12.52 -8.73
C ASP A 49 12.75 -12.63 -10.27
N SER A 50 13.78 -12.14 -10.99
CA SER A 50 13.77 -12.04 -12.45
C SER A 50 13.70 -13.38 -13.20
N VAL A 51 14.04 -14.50 -12.55
CA VAL A 51 14.06 -15.82 -13.21
C VAL A 51 12.66 -16.43 -13.31
N ASP A 52 11.83 -16.23 -12.29
CA ASP A 52 10.50 -16.85 -12.20
C ASP A 52 9.37 -15.97 -12.73
N LEU A 53 9.62 -14.66 -12.86
CA LEU A 53 8.64 -13.67 -13.31
C LEU A 53 7.92 -14.07 -14.62
N PRO A 54 8.61 -14.47 -15.71
CA PRO A 54 7.95 -14.78 -16.98
C PRO A 54 6.96 -15.95 -16.89
N ARG A 55 7.23 -16.92 -16.00
CA ARG A 55 6.38 -18.11 -15.82
C ARG A 55 5.12 -17.82 -15.01
N ARG A 56 5.09 -16.70 -14.27
CA ARG A 56 4.06 -16.39 -13.28
C ARG A 56 3.18 -15.21 -13.66
N LEU A 57 3.59 -14.40 -14.63
CA LEU A 57 2.78 -13.30 -15.12
C LEU A 57 1.69 -13.80 -16.07
N PRO A 58 0.46 -13.25 -16.01
CA PRO A 58 -0.56 -13.50 -17.01
C PRO A 58 -0.06 -13.12 -18.41
N ALA A 59 -0.43 -13.91 -19.40
CA ALA A 59 -0.19 -13.56 -20.79
C ALA A 59 -0.89 -12.22 -21.11
N GLY A 60 -0.15 -11.29 -21.73
CA GLY A 60 -0.67 -9.99 -22.14
C GLY A 60 -0.75 -8.93 -21.03
N LEU A 61 -0.45 -9.26 -19.77
CA LEU A 61 -0.37 -8.23 -18.72
C LEU A 61 0.88 -7.37 -18.93
N THR A 62 0.67 -6.08 -19.17
CA THR A 62 1.77 -5.10 -19.20
C THR A 62 2.22 -4.80 -17.78
N VAL A 63 3.51 -5.00 -17.49
CA VAL A 63 4.08 -4.75 -16.16
C VAL A 63 5.17 -3.69 -16.23
N ALA A 64 5.19 -2.78 -15.26
CA ALA A 64 6.32 -1.89 -15.06
C ALA A 64 7.30 -2.51 -14.06
N VAL A 65 8.60 -2.41 -14.32
CA VAL A 65 9.65 -3.07 -13.52
C VAL A 65 10.57 -2.03 -12.92
N ASP A 66 10.60 -1.97 -11.59
CA ASP A 66 11.48 -1.11 -10.82
C ASP A 66 12.72 -1.88 -10.36
N LEU A 67 13.88 -1.33 -10.75
CA LEU A 67 15.21 -1.88 -10.52
C LEU A 67 15.98 -1.08 -9.47
N ALA A 68 15.36 -0.16 -8.74
CA ALA A 68 16.05 0.72 -7.81
C ALA A 68 16.87 -0.04 -6.73
N GLY A 69 16.49 -1.27 -6.40
CA GLY A 69 17.20 -2.13 -5.45
C GLY A 69 18.31 -3.01 -6.04
N LEU A 70 18.49 -3.01 -7.36
CA LEU A 70 19.42 -3.92 -8.05
C LEU A 70 20.71 -3.19 -8.48
N PRO A 71 21.87 -3.88 -8.53
CA PRO A 71 23.16 -3.26 -8.86
C PRO A 71 23.28 -2.80 -10.33
N GLY A 72 22.46 -3.33 -11.23
CA GLY A 72 22.48 -3.00 -12.65
C GLY A 72 21.21 -3.39 -13.40
N THR A 73 21.23 -3.21 -14.72
CA THR A 73 20.07 -3.43 -15.61
C THR A 73 20.03 -4.83 -16.23
N GLY A 74 20.95 -5.72 -15.88
CA GLY A 74 21.00 -7.11 -16.37
C GLY A 74 19.66 -7.86 -16.24
N PRO A 75 18.98 -7.81 -15.08
CA PRO A 75 17.66 -8.44 -14.91
C PRO A 75 16.59 -7.93 -15.88
N LEU A 76 16.57 -6.63 -16.16
CA LEU A 76 15.68 -6.03 -17.15
C LEU A 76 15.95 -6.62 -18.55
N LEU A 77 17.21 -6.62 -18.97
CA LEU A 77 17.62 -7.17 -20.26
C LEU A 77 17.32 -8.67 -20.38
N GLY A 78 17.47 -9.42 -19.29
CA GLY A 78 17.11 -10.83 -19.21
C GLY A 78 15.63 -11.08 -19.48
N LEU A 79 14.75 -10.35 -18.79
CA LEU A 79 13.30 -10.44 -18.97
C LEU A 79 12.87 -10.04 -20.38
N LEU A 80 13.49 -9.00 -20.94
CA LEU A 80 13.23 -8.55 -22.31
C LEU A 80 13.61 -9.60 -23.35
N ARG A 81 14.75 -10.28 -23.17
CA ARG A 81 15.18 -11.40 -24.04
C ARG A 81 14.23 -12.60 -23.97
N GLN A 82 13.51 -12.75 -22.86
CA GLN A 82 12.48 -13.78 -22.68
C GLN A 82 11.11 -13.36 -23.25
N GLY A 83 11.01 -12.19 -23.87
CA GLY A 83 9.78 -11.71 -24.52
C GLY A 83 8.73 -11.15 -23.56
N VAL A 84 9.08 -10.83 -22.31
CA VAL A 84 8.13 -10.23 -21.35
C VAL A 84 7.83 -8.78 -21.77
N PRO A 85 6.55 -8.39 -22.00
CA PRO A 85 6.17 -7.03 -22.34
C PRO A 85 6.22 -6.15 -21.08
N LEU A 86 7.41 -5.62 -20.80
CA LEU A 86 7.66 -4.80 -19.62
C LEU A 86 7.99 -3.36 -19.96
N VAL A 87 7.82 -2.51 -18.97
CA VAL A 87 8.09 -1.08 -19.00
C VAL A 87 9.15 -0.76 -17.95
N PRO A 88 10.28 -0.13 -18.29
CA PRO A 88 11.25 0.27 -17.28
C PRO A 88 10.70 1.39 -16.39
N VAL A 89 10.89 1.24 -15.09
CA VAL A 89 10.69 2.32 -14.11
C VAL A 89 12.03 3.02 -13.88
N ILE A 90 12.03 4.33 -14.01
CA ILE A 90 13.21 5.19 -13.94
C ILE A 90 13.04 6.15 -12.78
N GLY A 91 13.97 6.11 -11.82
CA GLY A 91 13.99 7.04 -10.70
C GLY A 91 14.55 8.42 -11.08
N PHE A 92 14.10 9.48 -10.41
CA PHE A 92 14.62 10.84 -10.66
C PHE A 92 16.09 11.03 -10.28
N ALA A 93 16.59 10.20 -9.36
CA ALA A 93 17.99 10.13 -8.95
C ALA A 93 18.79 9.03 -9.70
N GLU A 94 18.26 8.45 -10.77
CA GLU A 94 18.92 7.36 -11.49
C GLU A 94 20.21 7.82 -12.19
N ARG A 95 21.19 6.90 -12.24
CA ARG A 95 22.51 7.12 -12.81
C ARG A 95 22.48 7.10 -14.33
N ASP A 96 23.36 7.87 -14.95
CA ASP A 96 23.40 8.05 -16.40
C ASP A 96 23.62 6.76 -17.21
N ASP A 97 24.47 5.84 -16.72
CA ASP A 97 24.71 4.55 -17.35
C ASP A 97 23.43 3.71 -17.41
N ARG A 98 22.65 3.75 -16.33
CA ARG A 98 21.36 3.05 -16.23
C ARG A 98 20.29 3.71 -17.08
N LEU A 99 20.25 5.05 -17.14
CA LEU A 99 19.33 5.79 -17.99
C LEU A 99 19.48 5.41 -19.47
N VAL A 100 20.71 5.28 -19.97
CA VAL A 100 20.96 4.86 -21.36
C VAL A 100 20.41 3.45 -21.61
N ALA A 101 20.70 2.51 -20.71
CA ALA A 101 20.24 1.13 -20.83
C ALA A 101 18.70 1.00 -20.72
N GLN A 102 18.08 1.69 -19.76
CA GLN A 102 16.63 1.71 -19.59
C GLN A 102 15.92 2.40 -20.76
N GLY A 103 16.50 3.48 -21.31
CA GLY A 103 15.99 4.12 -22.52
C GLY A 103 16.05 3.20 -23.74
N ALA A 104 17.16 2.49 -23.94
CA ALA A 104 17.28 1.50 -25.01
C ALA A 104 16.26 0.36 -24.85
N ALA A 105 16.07 -0.12 -23.63
CA ALA A 105 15.02 -1.09 -23.29
C ALA A 105 13.61 -0.56 -23.60
N ALA A 106 13.27 0.66 -23.20
CA ALA A 106 11.96 1.25 -23.50
C ALA A 106 11.71 1.32 -25.01
N ARG A 107 12.65 1.88 -25.78
CA ARG A 107 12.49 2.11 -27.22
C ARG A 107 12.44 0.83 -28.05
N SER A 108 13.13 -0.24 -27.62
CA SER A 108 13.14 -1.53 -28.33
C SER A 108 11.90 -2.40 -28.08
N HIS A 109 11.02 -2.00 -27.15
CA HIS A 109 9.86 -2.79 -26.74
C HIS A 109 8.57 -1.98 -26.85
N LEU A 110 8.04 -1.49 -25.73
CA LEU A 110 6.73 -0.83 -25.71
C LEU A 110 6.81 0.67 -26.09
N GLY A 111 8.00 1.24 -26.17
CA GLY A 111 8.21 2.63 -26.60
C GLY A 111 7.97 3.67 -25.51
N TRP A 112 7.88 3.28 -24.24
CA TRP A 112 7.59 4.16 -23.11
C TRP A 112 8.22 3.69 -21.79
N ALA A 113 8.24 4.59 -20.79
CA ALA A 113 8.75 4.33 -19.45
C ALA A 113 7.87 4.93 -18.36
N VAL A 114 8.02 4.45 -17.12
CA VAL A 114 7.48 5.13 -15.92
C VAL A 114 8.59 5.92 -15.27
N LEU A 115 8.42 7.23 -15.11
CA LEU A 115 9.31 8.08 -14.33
C LEU A 115 8.75 8.19 -12.90
N ARG A 116 9.44 7.59 -11.93
CA ARG A 116 9.04 7.54 -10.52
C ARG A 116 9.80 8.57 -9.70
N LEU A 117 9.09 9.61 -9.24
CA LEU A 117 9.62 10.61 -8.31
C LEU A 117 9.23 10.21 -6.88
N ARG A 118 10.21 9.79 -6.07
CA ARG A 118 10.00 9.41 -4.66
C ARG A 118 10.16 10.61 -3.76
N LEU A 119 9.06 11.19 -3.32
CA LEU A 119 9.03 12.43 -2.52
C LEU A 119 9.78 12.34 -1.19
N ARG A 120 10.06 11.13 -0.68
CA ARG A 120 10.79 10.93 0.57
C ARG A 120 12.30 10.84 0.41
N VAL A 121 12.79 10.54 -0.80
CA VAL A 121 14.19 10.17 -1.05
C VAL A 121 14.81 11.04 -2.13
N ASP A 122 14.10 11.23 -3.24
CA ASP A 122 14.57 12.02 -4.35
C ASP A 122 14.45 13.51 -4.01
N PRO A 123 15.43 14.36 -4.39
CA PRO A 123 15.27 15.80 -4.32
C PRO A 123 14.01 16.22 -5.09
N TYR A 124 13.07 16.87 -4.41
CA TYR A 124 11.79 17.26 -4.98
C TYR A 124 11.56 18.77 -4.87
N GLY A 125 10.91 19.32 -5.90
CA GLY A 125 10.69 20.75 -6.09
C GLY A 125 10.63 21.03 -7.60
N PRO A 126 9.90 22.06 -8.06
CA PRO A 126 9.70 22.28 -9.50
C PRO A 126 11.00 22.31 -10.30
N ASP A 127 12.03 23.01 -9.81
CA ASP A 127 13.29 23.17 -10.56
C ASP A 127 14.15 21.90 -10.54
N ALA A 128 14.25 21.25 -9.37
CA ALA A 128 14.96 19.97 -9.24
C ALA A 128 14.30 18.88 -10.10
N ALA A 129 12.96 18.84 -10.11
CA ALA A 129 12.18 17.90 -10.90
C ALA A 129 12.34 18.17 -12.41
N THR A 130 12.32 19.44 -12.85
CA THR A 130 12.59 19.82 -14.24
C THR A 130 13.98 19.36 -14.67
N GLY A 131 15.03 19.71 -13.93
CA GLY A 131 16.40 19.36 -14.29
C GLY A 131 16.64 17.84 -14.34
N ALA A 132 16.04 17.09 -13.42
CA ALA A 132 16.09 15.63 -13.44
C ALA A 132 15.32 15.03 -14.62
N ALA A 133 14.12 15.52 -14.92
CA ALA A 133 13.32 15.05 -16.05
C ALA A 133 14.04 15.31 -17.40
N GLU A 134 14.60 16.50 -17.59
CA GLU A 134 15.39 16.83 -18.78
C GLU A 134 16.65 15.96 -18.92
N ARG A 135 17.32 15.65 -17.81
CA ARG A 135 18.44 14.69 -17.82
C ARG A 135 17.96 13.32 -18.27
N ILE A 136 16.83 12.85 -17.73
CA ILE A 136 16.26 11.55 -18.08
C ILE A 136 15.91 11.51 -19.56
N TRP A 137 15.15 12.47 -20.10
CA TRP A 137 14.78 12.51 -21.52
C TRP A 137 16.02 12.51 -22.43
N ARG A 138 17.02 13.34 -22.11
CA ARG A 138 18.27 13.42 -22.89
C ARG A 138 19.04 12.09 -22.91
N ARG A 139 19.15 11.41 -21.76
CA ARG A 139 19.91 10.15 -21.63
C ARG A 139 19.14 8.94 -22.16
N THR A 140 17.83 8.93 -21.96
CA THR A 140 16.95 7.84 -22.38
C THR A 140 16.47 7.98 -23.82
N GLY A 141 16.61 9.14 -24.46
CA GLY A 141 16.06 9.41 -25.80
C GLY A 141 14.54 9.28 -25.88
N LEU A 142 13.83 9.35 -24.74
CA LEU A 142 12.37 9.36 -24.67
C LEU A 142 11.87 10.79 -24.60
N MET A 143 10.70 11.04 -25.21
CA MET A 143 9.98 12.30 -25.10
C MET A 143 9.01 12.29 -23.90
N PRO A 144 8.58 13.46 -23.37
CA PRO A 144 7.61 13.54 -22.29
C PRO A 144 6.33 12.70 -22.53
N GLU A 145 5.83 12.68 -23.77
CA GLU A 145 4.62 11.96 -24.21
C GLU A 145 4.81 10.44 -24.20
N GLN A 146 6.05 9.97 -24.06
CA GLN A 146 6.41 8.57 -23.90
C GLN A 146 6.65 8.19 -22.43
N CYS A 147 6.37 9.09 -21.48
CA CYS A 147 6.62 8.87 -20.07
C CYS A 147 5.33 8.97 -19.26
N ASP A 148 5.03 7.93 -18.47
CA ASP A 148 4.10 8.03 -17.34
C ASP A 148 4.84 8.64 -16.15
N LEU A 149 4.26 9.64 -15.49
CA LEU A 149 4.79 10.19 -14.25
C LEU A 149 4.12 9.52 -13.04
N LEU A 150 4.92 8.95 -12.16
CA LEU A 150 4.48 8.44 -10.86
C LEU A 150 5.01 9.35 -9.74
N LEU A 151 4.10 10.06 -9.09
CA LEU A 151 4.37 10.82 -7.87
C LEU A 151 4.22 9.89 -6.67
N ASP A 152 5.34 9.36 -6.20
CA ASP A 152 5.37 8.42 -5.10
C ASP A 152 5.60 9.13 -3.76
N VAL A 153 4.53 9.24 -2.99
CA VAL A 153 4.48 9.90 -1.68
C VAL A 153 5.13 9.04 -0.60
N GLY A 154 5.23 7.72 -0.81
CA GLY A 154 5.60 6.76 0.22
C GLY A 154 4.51 6.60 1.29
N GLU A 155 4.92 6.43 2.55
CA GLU A 155 3.98 6.20 3.66
C GLU A 155 3.19 7.46 4.05
N VAL A 156 1.87 7.28 4.18
CA VAL A 156 0.90 8.21 4.74
C VAL A 156 0.06 7.41 5.74
N CYS A 157 0.38 7.49 7.03
CA CYS A 157 -0.21 6.59 8.04
C CYS A 157 -1.15 7.31 8.99
N CYS A 158 -1.24 8.64 8.92
CA CYS A 158 -2.07 9.44 9.79
C CYS A 158 -2.51 10.77 9.17
N ALA A 159 -3.39 11.48 9.85
CA ALA A 159 -3.87 12.80 9.43
C ALA A 159 -2.75 13.85 9.31
N ALA A 160 -1.66 13.73 10.10
CA ALA A 160 -0.53 14.66 10.01
C ALA A 160 0.27 14.45 8.72
N ASP A 161 0.51 13.20 8.34
CA ASP A 161 1.14 12.85 7.06
C ASP A 161 0.28 13.36 5.90
N LEU A 162 -1.03 13.14 5.96
CA LEU A 162 -1.97 13.61 4.94
C LEU A 162 -1.92 15.13 4.75
N ARG A 163 -1.96 15.91 5.86
CA ARG A 163 -1.86 17.38 5.82
C ARG A 163 -0.55 17.87 5.22
N THR A 164 0.51 17.08 5.36
CA THR A 164 1.85 17.41 4.84
C THR A 164 1.99 17.02 3.37
N ALA A 165 1.46 15.85 2.99
CA ALA A 165 1.56 15.28 1.65
C ALA A 165 0.66 16.01 0.65
N GLU A 166 -0.61 16.29 0.99
CA GLU A 166 -1.60 16.84 0.04
C GLU A 166 -1.10 18.13 -0.66
N PRO A 167 -0.63 19.18 0.06
CA PRO A 167 -0.17 20.40 -0.59
C PRO A 167 1.11 20.22 -1.42
N ARG A 168 1.97 19.26 -1.04
CA ARG A 168 3.20 18.94 -1.77
C ARG A 168 2.87 18.28 -3.11
N VAL A 169 1.95 17.32 -3.11
CA VAL A 169 1.48 16.66 -4.33
C VAL A 169 0.82 17.67 -5.26
N ARG A 170 -0.04 18.57 -4.76
CA ARG A 170 -0.65 19.62 -5.59
C ARG A 170 0.39 20.47 -6.35
N ARG A 171 1.44 20.93 -5.67
CA ARG A 171 2.52 21.69 -6.33
C ARG A 171 3.25 20.88 -7.42
N LEU A 172 3.46 19.59 -7.18
CA LEU A 172 4.06 18.71 -8.18
C LEU A 172 3.12 18.42 -9.35
N VAL A 173 1.81 18.39 -9.13
CA VAL A 173 0.83 18.29 -10.20
C VAL A 173 0.83 19.56 -11.07
N ASP A 174 0.92 20.74 -10.45
CA ASP A 174 1.04 22.00 -11.20
C ASP A 174 2.34 22.07 -12.01
N TRP A 175 3.44 21.55 -11.47
CA TRP A 175 4.68 21.33 -12.21
C TRP A 175 4.49 20.36 -13.37
N ALA A 176 3.86 19.20 -13.11
CA ALA A 176 3.68 18.15 -14.10
C ALA A 176 2.90 18.63 -15.32
N ARG A 177 1.88 19.49 -15.12
CA ARG A 177 1.08 20.10 -16.20
C ARG A 177 1.88 20.91 -17.22
N ARG A 178 3.14 21.26 -16.92
CA ARG A 178 4.04 21.98 -17.84
C ARG A 178 4.65 21.09 -18.91
N HIS A 179 4.46 19.78 -18.81
CA HIS A 179 4.95 18.79 -19.76
C HIS A 179 3.82 17.87 -20.19
N ALA A 180 3.87 17.39 -21.42
CA ALA A 180 2.86 16.48 -21.96
C ALA A 180 3.15 15.03 -21.57
N TRP A 181 3.17 14.73 -20.27
CA TRP A 181 3.25 13.36 -19.78
C TRP A 181 2.14 12.52 -20.39
N ARG A 182 2.41 11.24 -20.65
CA ARG A 182 1.35 10.33 -21.12
C ARG A 182 0.25 10.17 -20.07
N SER A 183 0.63 10.04 -18.81
CA SER A 183 -0.27 10.07 -17.66
C SER A 183 0.45 10.53 -16.40
N VAL A 184 -0.31 10.98 -15.40
CA VAL A 184 0.21 11.31 -14.07
C VAL A 184 -0.57 10.51 -13.03
N THR A 185 0.14 9.76 -12.19
CA THR A 185 -0.42 8.94 -11.11
C THR A 185 0.17 9.34 -9.77
N VAL A 186 -0.65 9.34 -8.71
CA VAL A 186 -0.18 9.50 -7.33
C VAL A 186 -0.22 8.16 -6.64
N ALA A 187 0.90 7.76 -6.01
CA ALA A 187 0.97 6.57 -5.19
C ALA A 187 1.31 6.90 -3.73
N ALA A 188 0.62 6.23 -2.80
CA ALA A 188 0.88 6.30 -1.37
C ALA A 188 0.60 4.95 -0.72
N GLY A 189 1.31 4.64 0.37
CA GLY A 189 1.02 3.46 1.21
C GLY A 189 0.49 3.90 2.57
N ALA A 190 -0.51 3.21 3.10
CA ALA A 190 -1.01 3.48 4.46
C ALA A 190 -1.01 2.25 5.38
N MET A 191 -0.61 1.08 4.86
CA MET A 191 -0.30 -0.07 5.70
C MET A 191 0.95 0.22 6.52
N PRO A 192 0.92 0.10 7.86
CA PRO A 192 2.10 0.35 8.67
C PRO A 192 3.20 -0.69 8.37
N PRO A 193 4.48 -0.29 8.45
CA PRO A 193 5.61 -1.16 8.14
C PRO A 193 5.69 -2.36 9.08
N ALA A 194 5.20 -2.16 10.30
CA ALA A 194 5.15 -3.16 11.32
C ALA A 194 3.68 -3.27 11.80
N LEU A 195 3.15 -4.49 11.91
CA LEU A 195 1.93 -4.77 12.69
C LEU A 195 2.12 -5.01 14.22
N PRO A 196 3.29 -4.81 14.88
CA PRO A 196 3.49 -5.22 16.25
C PRO A 196 2.69 -4.31 17.19
N GLY A 197 1.95 -4.95 18.09
CA GLY A 197 1.08 -4.29 19.06
C GLY A 197 -0.41 -4.39 18.73
N LEU A 198 -0.80 -4.80 17.52
CA LEU A 198 -2.22 -5.08 17.28
C LEU A 198 -2.65 -6.33 18.08
N PRO A 199 -3.83 -6.30 18.72
CA PRO A 199 -4.37 -7.48 19.41
C PRO A 199 -4.55 -8.64 18.43
N ASP A 200 -4.49 -9.86 18.95
CA ASP A 200 -4.98 -11.04 18.26
C ASP A 200 -6.35 -11.44 18.81
N GLY A 201 -7.07 -12.29 18.09
CA GLY A 201 -8.40 -12.74 18.49
C GLY A 201 -9.55 -11.86 18.01
N GLU A 202 -9.29 -10.61 17.66
CA GLU A 202 -10.31 -9.70 17.08
C GLU A 202 -9.80 -8.97 15.82
N PRO A 203 -10.70 -8.62 14.87
CA PRO A 203 -10.33 -7.86 13.69
C PRO A 203 -9.97 -6.42 14.03
N VAL A 204 -8.84 -5.94 13.52
CA VAL A 204 -8.37 -4.57 13.74
C VAL A 204 -8.57 -3.73 12.48
N ARG A 205 -9.25 -2.58 12.63
CA ARG A 205 -9.46 -1.62 11.54
C ARG A 205 -8.28 -0.67 11.39
N LEU A 206 -7.73 -0.56 10.18
CA LEU A 206 -6.70 0.41 9.81
C LEU A 206 -7.23 1.30 8.67
N ALA A 207 -7.13 2.62 8.79
CA ALA A 207 -7.65 3.53 7.77
C ALA A 207 -6.80 3.55 6.48
N ARG A 208 -7.46 3.62 5.32
CA ARG A 208 -6.85 3.81 4.00
C ARG A 208 -6.51 5.28 3.76
N TRP A 209 -5.48 5.77 4.45
CA TRP A 209 -5.02 7.15 4.31
C TRP A 209 -4.45 7.46 2.91
N ASP A 210 -3.93 6.44 2.22
CA ASP A 210 -3.56 6.46 0.82
C ASP A 210 -4.76 6.78 -0.08
N TRP A 211 -5.88 6.09 0.14
CA TRP A 211 -7.12 6.32 -0.57
C TRP A 211 -7.68 7.72 -0.27
N LEU A 212 -7.68 8.13 1.00
CA LEU A 212 -8.14 9.47 1.40
C LEU A 212 -7.28 10.58 0.78
N LEU A 213 -5.96 10.38 0.66
CA LEU A 213 -5.08 11.31 -0.06
C LEU A 213 -5.50 11.42 -1.53
N TRP A 214 -5.67 10.29 -2.21
CA TRP A 214 -6.08 10.30 -3.61
C TRP A 214 -7.46 10.95 -3.80
N GLN A 215 -8.44 10.64 -2.95
CA GLN A 215 -9.78 11.25 -2.99
C GLN A 215 -9.74 12.78 -2.96
N LYS A 216 -8.85 13.38 -2.14
CA LYS A 216 -8.63 14.83 -2.07
C LYS A 216 -8.03 15.43 -3.35
N LEU A 217 -7.47 14.60 -4.22
CA LEU A 217 -6.78 14.98 -5.45
C LEU A 217 -7.52 14.55 -6.72
N THR A 218 -8.63 13.81 -6.61
CA THR A 218 -9.40 13.26 -7.76
C THR A 218 -9.79 14.30 -8.80
N GLY A 219 -10.15 15.51 -8.38
CA GLY A 219 -10.48 16.62 -9.29
C GLY A 219 -9.32 17.16 -10.15
N LEU A 220 -8.10 16.61 -9.99
CA LEU A 220 -6.92 17.00 -10.76
C LEU A 220 -6.63 16.10 -11.97
N GLY A 221 -7.44 15.05 -12.20
CA GLY A 221 -7.27 14.13 -13.33
C GLY A 221 -6.09 13.16 -13.16
N LEU A 222 -5.82 12.72 -11.94
CA LEU A 222 -4.69 11.85 -11.61
C LEU A 222 -5.11 10.39 -11.53
N GLY A 223 -4.29 9.48 -12.06
CA GLY A 223 -4.42 8.04 -11.80
C GLY A 223 -4.17 7.70 -10.33
N TYR A 224 -4.62 6.51 -9.92
CA TYR A 224 -4.39 5.99 -8.57
C TYR A 224 -3.29 4.92 -8.56
N GLY A 225 -2.42 4.99 -7.55
CA GLY A 225 -1.51 3.92 -7.19
C GLY A 225 -1.45 3.78 -5.67
N ASP A 226 -1.09 2.60 -5.20
CA ASP A 226 -0.85 2.33 -3.79
C ASP A 226 0.21 1.22 -3.66
N TYR A 227 0.42 0.75 -2.43
CA TYR A 227 1.31 -0.38 -2.14
C TYR A 227 0.55 -1.68 -1.85
N GLY A 228 -0.70 -1.76 -2.33
CA GLY A 228 -1.58 -2.89 -2.09
C GLY A 228 -1.85 -3.11 -0.59
N ILE A 229 -1.68 -4.37 -0.17
CA ILE A 229 -1.79 -4.78 1.24
C ILE A 229 -0.44 -4.72 1.98
N ARG A 230 0.61 -4.20 1.37
CA ARG A 230 1.96 -4.10 1.95
C ARG A 230 2.26 -2.67 2.37
N SER A 231 3.25 -2.51 3.23
CA SER A 231 3.79 -1.17 3.53
C SER A 231 4.72 -0.70 2.41
N ALA A 232 4.73 0.62 2.20
CA ALA A 232 5.70 1.29 1.33
C ALA A 232 7.13 1.27 1.88
N THR A 233 7.29 1.14 3.19
CA THR A 233 8.59 0.97 3.84
C THR A 233 8.73 -0.46 4.35
N PRO A 234 9.81 -1.18 4.02
CA PRO A 234 10.04 -2.49 4.63
C PRO A 234 10.09 -2.37 6.15
N GLY A 235 9.28 -3.17 6.84
CA GLY A 235 9.36 -3.32 8.28
C GLY A 235 9.89 -4.68 8.71
N PRO A 236 9.96 -4.93 10.03
CA PRO A 236 10.44 -6.20 10.55
C PRO A 236 9.55 -7.36 10.07
N PRO A 237 10.11 -8.57 9.91
CA PRO A 237 9.34 -9.73 9.52
C PRO A 237 8.19 -10.00 10.52
N GLU A 238 7.02 -10.32 9.98
CA GLU A 238 5.84 -10.57 10.80
C GLU A 238 6.01 -11.84 11.62
N ARG A 239 5.75 -11.74 12.93
CA ARG A 239 5.83 -12.88 13.85
C ARG A 239 4.63 -13.81 13.78
N LEU A 240 3.49 -13.30 13.34
CA LEU A 240 2.24 -14.05 13.20
C LEU A 240 1.64 -13.80 11.81
N PRO A 241 1.15 -14.84 11.12
CA PRO A 241 0.38 -14.65 9.90
C PRO A 241 -0.83 -13.74 10.15
N ALA A 242 -1.05 -12.79 9.23
CA ALA A 242 -2.18 -11.86 9.28
C ALA A 242 -2.87 -11.86 7.93
N MET A 243 -4.20 -11.98 7.93
CA MET A 243 -4.99 -11.69 6.75
C MET A 243 -5.35 -10.21 6.74
N ARG A 244 -5.07 -9.56 5.61
CA ARG A 244 -5.34 -8.14 5.39
C ARG A 244 -6.46 -8.07 4.37
N TYR A 245 -7.62 -7.59 4.81
CA TYR A 245 -8.82 -7.57 4.00
C TYR A 245 -9.22 -6.13 3.71
N THR A 246 -9.42 -5.78 2.44
CA THR A 246 -9.68 -4.38 2.05
C THR A 246 -11.17 -4.08 2.12
N ALA A 247 -11.51 -2.88 2.54
CA ALA A 247 -12.85 -2.30 2.47
C ALA A 247 -12.72 -0.82 2.06
N ASP A 248 -13.85 -0.14 1.87
CA ASP A 248 -13.92 1.20 1.26
C ASP A 248 -12.93 2.20 1.87
N GLU A 249 -12.97 2.39 3.19
CA GLU A 249 -12.14 3.35 3.91
C GLU A 249 -11.04 2.72 4.76
N ALA A 250 -10.97 1.40 4.81
CA ALA A 250 -10.11 0.71 5.77
C ALA A 250 -9.65 -0.66 5.28
N TRP A 251 -8.53 -1.11 5.83
CA TRP A 251 -8.23 -2.53 5.92
C TRP A 251 -8.71 -3.09 7.24
N TRP A 252 -9.12 -4.36 7.21
CA TRP A 252 -9.37 -5.17 8.38
C TRP A 252 -8.26 -6.21 8.51
N ILE A 253 -7.58 -6.19 9.64
CA ILE A 253 -6.44 -7.04 9.94
C ILE A 253 -6.92 -8.14 10.87
N TYR A 254 -6.96 -9.36 10.35
CA TYR A 254 -7.33 -10.56 11.08
C TYR A 254 -6.07 -11.30 11.50
N ARG A 255 -5.86 -11.41 12.81
CA ARG A 255 -4.71 -12.09 13.42
C ARG A 255 -5.18 -13.10 14.43
N TRP A 256 -4.61 -14.30 14.35
CA TRP A 256 -4.85 -15.34 15.34
C TRP A 256 -3.53 -15.98 15.75
N SER A 257 -3.32 -16.19 17.05
CA SER A 257 -2.11 -16.86 17.54
C SER A 257 -2.06 -18.31 17.07
N ARG A 258 -0.85 -18.90 16.95
CA ARG A 258 -0.69 -20.36 16.74
C ARG A 258 -0.62 -21.15 18.05
N ARG A 259 -0.79 -20.50 19.21
CA ARG A 259 -0.64 -21.14 20.54
C ARG A 259 -1.78 -22.14 20.77
N GLY A 260 -1.44 -23.42 21.00
CA GLY A 260 -2.40 -24.47 21.39
C GLY A 260 -2.69 -25.58 20.36
N GLY A 261 -1.86 -25.75 19.33
CA GLY A 261 -1.84 -26.99 18.52
C GLY A 261 -2.96 -27.19 17.48
N ARG A 262 -3.93 -26.28 17.36
CA ARG A 262 -5.04 -26.35 16.39
C ARG A 262 -4.86 -25.40 15.20
N GLY A 263 -3.78 -25.61 14.44
CA GLY A 263 -3.37 -24.69 13.37
C GLY A 263 -4.44 -24.49 12.29
N ASP A 264 -4.99 -25.59 11.75
CA ASP A 264 -5.90 -25.55 10.61
C ASP A 264 -7.33 -25.09 10.99
N ASP A 265 -7.83 -25.55 12.14
CA ASP A 265 -9.13 -25.12 12.68
C ASP A 265 -9.19 -23.60 12.85
N ARG A 266 -8.09 -22.99 13.29
CA ARG A 266 -7.97 -21.54 13.50
C ARG A 266 -7.99 -20.75 12.19
N VAL A 267 -7.55 -21.34 11.08
CA VAL A 267 -7.67 -20.70 9.76
C VAL A 267 -9.11 -20.74 9.29
N ALA A 268 -9.79 -21.88 9.45
CA ALA A 268 -11.21 -21.98 9.15
C ALA A 268 -12.03 -21.00 10.00
N GLU A 269 -11.70 -20.82 11.29
CA GLU A 269 -12.29 -19.80 12.16
C GLU A 269 -12.03 -18.38 11.65
N LEU A 270 -10.78 -18.06 11.28
CA LEU A 270 -10.43 -16.76 10.73
C LEU A 270 -11.21 -16.47 9.44
N CYS A 271 -11.24 -17.41 8.50
CA CYS A 271 -12.00 -17.27 7.27
C CYS A 271 -13.51 -17.13 7.53
N ARG A 272 -14.06 -17.87 8.50
CA ARG A 272 -15.46 -17.68 8.94
C ARG A 272 -15.70 -16.29 9.51
N ALA A 273 -14.77 -15.74 10.29
CA ALA A 273 -14.84 -14.38 10.83
C ALA A 273 -14.81 -13.31 9.73
N VAL A 274 -14.04 -13.52 8.65
CA VAL A 274 -14.03 -12.63 7.47
C VAL A 274 -15.36 -12.71 6.72
N VAL A 275 -15.84 -13.93 6.41
CA VAL A 275 -17.07 -14.15 5.62
C VAL A 275 -18.34 -13.66 6.36
N SER A 276 -18.32 -13.67 7.69
CA SER A 276 -19.44 -13.19 8.51
C SER A 276 -19.36 -11.69 8.86
N ALA A 277 -18.28 -11.01 8.46
CA ALA A 277 -18.10 -9.60 8.77
C ALA A 277 -19.00 -8.69 7.92
N SER A 278 -19.35 -7.53 8.47
CA SER A 278 -20.20 -6.54 7.79
C SER A 278 -19.57 -5.93 6.53
N HIS A 279 -18.26 -6.05 6.37
CA HIS A 279 -17.51 -5.55 5.21
C HIS A 279 -17.24 -6.65 4.17
N TRP A 280 -17.81 -7.85 4.34
CA TRP A 280 -17.78 -8.88 3.31
C TRP A 280 -18.61 -8.41 2.09
N PRO A 281 -18.10 -8.53 0.85
CA PRO A 281 -18.77 -8.02 -0.33
C PRO A 281 -20.10 -8.73 -0.57
N ALA A 282 -21.10 -7.98 -1.04
CA ALA A 282 -22.42 -8.53 -1.37
C ALA A 282 -22.36 -9.61 -2.47
N ALA A 283 -21.39 -9.51 -3.39
CA ALA A 283 -21.12 -10.52 -4.42
C ALA A 283 -20.53 -11.83 -3.84
N GLY A 284 -20.17 -11.84 -2.56
CA GLY A 284 -19.67 -13.00 -1.84
C GLY A 284 -18.41 -13.60 -2.46
N ALA A 285 -18.35 -14.93 -2.52
CA ALA A 285 -17.23 -15.69 -3.08
C ALA A 285 -16.91 -15.35 -4.55
N GLY A 286 -17.84 -14.74 -5.28
CA GLY A 286 -17.66 -14.33 -6.66
C GLY A 286 -17.01 -12.95 -6.84
N PHE A 287 -16.73 -12.21 -5.76
CA PHE A 287 -16.15 -10.88 -5.85
C PHE A 287 -14.69 -10.91 -6.34
N SER A 288 -13.90 -11.88 -5.87
CA SER A 288 -12.52 -12.09 -6.32
C SER A 288 -12.12 -13.55 -6.15
N TRP A 289 -11.03 -13.96 -6.82
CA TRP A 289 -10.42 -15.27 -6.58
C TRP A 289 -10.00 -15.44 -5.11
N GLY A 290 -9.47 -14.40 -4.47
CA GLY A 290 -9.14 -14.41 -3.05
C GLY A 290 -10.35 -14.72 -2.17
N ASP A 291 -11.50 -14.13 -2.47
CA ASP A 291 -12.75 -14.36 -1.72
C ASP A 291 -13.28 -15.77 -1.89
N HIS A 292 -13.14 -16.34 -3.09
CA HIS A 292 -13.43 -17.75 -3.35
C HIS A 292 -12.59 -18.67 -2.45
N GLU A 293 -11.27 -18.43 -2.39
CA GLU A 293 -10.36 -19.24 -1.58
C GLU A 293 -10.64 -19.10 -0.07
N ILE A 294 -10.99 -17.90 0.40
CA ILE A 294 -11.41 -17.64 1.79
C ILE A 294 -12.67 -18.45 2.12
N VAL A 295 -13.69 -18.44 1.27
CA VAL A 295 -14.92 -19.21 1.49
C VAL A 295 -14.66 -20.72 1.53
N ARG A 296 -13.76 -21.23 0.68
CA ARG A 296 -13.37 -22.65 0.72
C ARG A 296 -12.77 -23.04 2.07
N ARG A 297 -11.95 -22.19 2.69
CA ARG A 297 -11.36 -22.46 4.02
C ARG A 297 -12.39 -22.29 5.12
N ALA A 298 -13.27 -21.29 5.02
CA ALA A 298 -14.37 -21.10 5.96
C ALA A 298 -15.28 -22.34 6.05
N ARG A 299 -15.46 -23.07 4.94
CA ARG A 299 -16.26 -24.30 4.84
C ARG A 299 -15.48 -25.59 5.16
N GLY A 300 -14.18 -25.52 5.46
CA GLY A 300 -13.34 -26.70 5.65
C GLY A 300 -13.12 -27.52 4.37
N ALA A 301 -13.36 -26.94 3.19
CA ALA A 301 -13.23 -27.62 1.89
C ALA A 301 -11.79 -27.61 1.33
N ALA A 302 -10.84 -27.02 2.06
CA ALA A 302 -9.44 -26.95 1.72
C ALA A 302 -8.58 -26.74 2.98
N GLY A 303 -7.31 -27.13 2.93
CA GLY A 303 -6.37 -26.91 4.03
C GLY A 303 -6.09 -25.42 4.28
N ALA A 304 -5.46 -25.14 5.42
CA ALA A 304 -5.11 -23.81 5.92
C ALA A 304 -4.36 -22.90 4.92
N GLY A 305 -3.63 -23.48 3.97
CA GLY A 305 -2.72 -22.74 3.11
C GLY A 305 -1.51 -22.19 3.87
N SER A 306 -0.68 -21.43 3.17
CA SER A 306 0.53 -20.81 3.73
C SER A 306 0.31 -19.32 3.98
N ALA A 307 1.22 -18.67 4.72
CA ALA A 307 1.22 -17.21 4.84
C ALA A 307 1.31 -16.51 3.46
N THR A 308 2.02 -17.12 2.51
CA THR A 308 2.04 -16.67 1.11
C THR A 308 0.66 -16.77 0.46
N SER A 309 -0.07 -17.87 0.68
CA SER A 309 -1.43 -18.02 0.17
C SER A 309 -2.37 -16.95 0.74
N TRP A 310 -2.26 -16.64 2.04
CA TRP A 310 -3.13 -15.62 2.66
C TRP A 310 -2.84 -14.22 2.11
N ALA A 311 -1.56 -13.90 1.88
CA ALA A 311 -1.18 -12.67 1.21
C ALA A 311 -1.70 -12.64 -0.24
N ALA A 312 -1.67 -13.76 -0.97
CA ALA A 312 -2.22 -13.85 -2.32
C ALA A 312 -3.73 -13.57 -2.34
N TRP A 313 -4.50 -14.16 -1.41
CA TRP A 313 -5.94 -13.93 -1.31
C TRP A 313 -6.26 -12.47 -0.97
N GLY A 314 -5.55 -11.89 0.01
CA GLY A 314 -5.71 -10.49 0.38
C GLY A 314 -5.35 -9.52 -0.75
N THR A 315 -4.27 -9.79 -1.49
CA THR A 315 -3.89 -9.01 -2.68
C THR A 315 -4.93 -9.13 -3.78
N SER A 316 -5.41 -10.34 -4.07
CA SER A 316 -6.46 -10.55 -5.09
C SER A 316 -7.74 -9.78 -4.76
N HIS A 317 -8.22 -9.90 -3.51
CA HIS A 317 -9.36 -9.13 -3.05
C HIS A 317 -9.11 -7.61 -3.15
N HIS A 318 -7.93 -7.15 -2.73
CA HIS A 318 -7.56 -5.74 -2.79
C HIS A 318 -7.57 -5.19 -4.23
N LEU A 319 -6.97 -5.91 -5.18
CA LEU A 319 -6.97 -5.52 -6.60
C LEU A 319 -8.41 -5.41 -7.13
N ALA A 320 -9.25 -6.41 -6.86
CA ALA A 320 -10.66 -6.41 -7.27
C ALA A 320 -11.43 -5.24 -6.65
N HIS A 321 -11.21 -4.98 -5.35
CA HIS A 321 -11.82 -3.89 -4.62
C HIS A 321 -11.44 -2.52 -5.21
N VAL A 322 -10.15 -2.24 -5.41
CA VAL A 322 -9.69 -0.97 -5.96
C VAL A 322 -10.24 -0.75 -7.38
N LEU A 323 -10.19 -1.78 -8.23
CA LEU A 323 -10.73 -1.69 -9.59
C LEU A 323 -12.23 -1.44 -9.62
N ALA A 324 -13.00 -2.10 -8.75
CA ALA A 324 -14.43 -1.86 -8.63
C ALA A 324 -14.70 -0.41 -8.19
N THR A 325 -13.95 0.11 -7.22
CA THR A 325 -14.13 1.47 -6.71
C THR A 325 -13.74 2.54 -7.73
N LEU A 326 -12.65 2.34 -8.49
CA LEU A 326 -12.22 3.27 -9.54
C LEU A 326 -13.18 3.31 -10.74
N ARG A 327 -13.94 2.22 -10.98
CA ARG A 327 -14.97 2.16 -12.03
C ARG A 327 -16.25 2.90 -11.66
N GLN A 328 -16.48 3.20 -10.37
CA GLN A 328 -17.67 3.90 -9.92
C GLN A 328 -17.54 5.42 -10.14
N PRO A 329 -18.48 6.07 -10.86
CA PRO A 329 -18.48 7.52 -10.98
C PRO A 329 -18.76 8.19 -9.63
N GLY A 330 -17.83 9.02 -9.15
CA GLY A 330 -18.14 10.10 -8.20
C GLY A 330 -18.51 9.70 -6.77
N VAL A 331 -17.76 8.82 -6.12
CA VAL A 331 -17.92 8.60 -4.66
C VAL A 331 -17.55 9.88 -3.90
N PRO A 332 -18.49 10.57 -3.22
CA PRO A 332 -18.16 11.72 -2.38
C PRO A 332 -17.37 11.27 -1.15
N PRO A 333 -16.51 12.12 -0.56
CA PRO A 333 -15.72 11.75 0.60
C PRO A 333 -16.64 11.47 1.80
N VAL A 334 -16.71 10.21 2.22
CA VAL A 334 -17.28 9.85 3.52
C VAL A 334 -16.26 10.27 4.58
N ARG A 335 -16.73 11.01 5.60
CA ARG A 335 -15.86 11.54 6.65
C ARG A 335 -15.45 10.37 7.57
N PRO A 336 -14.15 10.20 7.88
CA PRO A 336 -13.75 9.18 8.84
C PRO A 336 -14.41 9.47 10.19
N THR A 337 -15.25 8.54 10.65
CA THR A 337 -15.84 8.63 11.99
C THR A 337 -14.72 8.57 13.02
N PRO A 338 -14.64 9.53 13.97
CA PRO A 338 -13.63 9.48 15.02
C PRO A 338 -13.84 8.23 15.87
N HIS A 339 -12.76 7.51 16.14
CA HIS A 339 -12.72 6.44 17.13
C HIS A 339 -13.28 6.97 18.46
N ARG A 340 -14.46 6.50 18.87
CA ARG A 340 -14.85 6.56 20.28
C ARG A 340 -14.04 5.52 21.02
N GLY A 341 -12.83 5.90 21.42
CA GLY A 341 -12.14 5.24 22.51
C GLY A 341 -13.04 5.35 23.74
N ARG A 342 -13.62 4.23 24.16
CA ARG A 342 -14.28 4.13 25.47
C ARG A 342 -13.17 4.25 26.51
N SER A 343 -12.92 5.46 27.00
CA SER A 343 -12.21 5.59 28.27
C SER A 343 -13.16 5.14 29.35
N GLU A 344 -12.93 3.93 29.87
CA GLU A 344 -13.45 3.54 31.16
C GLU A 344 -12.85 4.51 32.18
N ARG A 345 -13.71 5.41 32.67
CA ARG A 345 -13.40 6.22 33.84
C ARG A 345 -13.30 5.27 35.02
N ALA A 346 -12.16 5.29 35.70
CA ALA A 346 -12.00 4.67 37.00
C ALA A 346 -13.00 5.29 37.98
N ASP A 347 -13.98 4.52 38.40
CA ASP A 347 -14.89 4.88 39.50
C ASP A 347 -14.11 5.02 40.81
N GLY A 348 -14.52 6.05 41.56
CA GLY A 348 -13.76 6.62 42.65
C GLY A 348 -13.82 5.85 43.95
N HIS A 349 -12.67 5.85 44.65
CA HIS A 349 -12.61 5.69 46.09
C HIS A 349 -12.49 7.06 46.76
N ARG A 350 -13.52 7.36 47.56
CA ARG A 350 -13.72 8.55 48.39
C ARG A 350 -12.60 8.72 49.43
N ALA A 351 -11.97 9.89 49.50
CA ALA A 351 -11.27 10.35 50.69
C ALA A 351 -12.23 11.22 51.52
N ARG A 352 -12.55 10.74 52.73
CA ARG A 352 -13.26 11.52 53.76
C ARG A 352 -12.25 12.48 54.40
N GLY A 353 -12.56 13.78 54.41
CA GLY A 353 -11.86 14.75 55.26
C GLY A 353 -12.29 14.65 56.72
N PRO A 354 -11.59 15.33 57.63
CA PRO A 354 -12.22 15.82 58.85
C PRO A 354 -12.07 17.33 59.04
N HIS A 355 -13.11 17.86 59.69
CA HIS A 355 -13.31 19.25 60.09
C HIS A 355 -12.44 19.69 61.28
N HIS A 356 -12.33 21.01 61.39
CA HIS A 356 -11.71 21.84 62.42
C HIS A 356 -11.97 21.48 63.90
N GLY A 357 -11.00 21.79 64.76
CA GLY A 357 -11.25 22.12 66.17
C GLY A 357 -10.01 22.09 67.09
N GLY A 358 -9.66 23.25 67.68
CA GLY A 358 -9.04 23.31 69.01
C GLY A 358 -7.50 23.36 69.12
N ARG A 359 -6.95 24.56 69.34
CA ARG A 359 -5.85 24.81 70.30
C ARG A 359 -6.46 24.82 71.73
N PRO A 360 -5.71 24.66 72.85
CA PRO A 360 -4.32 25.09 73.08
C PRO A 360 -3.45 24.17 73.98
N GLY A 361 -2.17 24.54 74.18
CA GLY A 361 -1.42 24.18 75.39
C GLY A 361 0.00 23.62 75.20
N TRP A 362 1.00 24.49 75.31
CA TRP A 362 2.33 24.16 75.87
C TRP A 362 2.33 24.70 77.32
N PRO A 363 3.11 24.18 78.31
CA PRO A 363 4.57 23.90 78.24
C PRO A 363 5.01 22.75 79.22
N PRO A 364 6.20 22.70 79.89
CA PRO A 364 7.61 22.84 79.48
C PRO A 364 8.58 21.70 79.98
N ARG A 365 9.82 21.74 79.45
CA ARG A 365 11.17 21.51 80.07
C ARG A 365 11.60 20.17 80.73
N GLY A 366 12.85 19.81 80.39
CA GLY A 366 13.83 19.05 81.19
C GLY A 366 14.43 17.89 80.40
N GLY A 367 15.73 17.67 80.21
CA GLY A 367 16.97 18.29 80.71
C GLY A 367 18.03 17.18 80.85
N GLN A 368 19.24 17.37 80.29
CA GLN A 368 20.53 16.71 80.64
C GLN A 368 20.58 15.15 80.51
N SER A 369 21.66 14.41 80.33
CA SER A 369 23.12 14.55 80.20
C SER A 369 23.71 13.13 80.04
N GLY A 370 24.93 12.99 79.50
CA GLY A 370 25.82 11.82 79.66
C GLY A 370 26.00 10.96 78.40
N ARG A 371 27.16 10.88 77.72
CA ARG A 371 28.44 10.21 78.11
C ARG A 371 28.19 8.84 78.74
N SER A 372 28.82 7.73 78.37
CA SER A 372 30.12 7.47 77.72
C SER A 372 30.23 5.97 77.47
N GLY A 373 31.10 5.58 76.53
CA GLY A 373 31.49 4.19 76.24
C GLY A 373 32.16 4.13 74.88
#